data_AF-A0A3S3LCF6-F1
#
_entry.id   AF-A0A3S3LCF6-F1
#
_cell.length_a   1.000
_cell.length_b   1.000
_cell.length_c   1.000
_cell.angle_alpha   90.00
_cell.angle_beta   90.00
_cell.angle_gamma   90.00
#
_symmetry.space_group_name_H-M   'P 1'
#
loop_
_entity.id
_entity.type
_entity.pdbx_description
1 polymer ?
#
loop_
_entity_poly.entity_id
_entity_poly.type
_entity_poly.pdbx_seq_one_letter_code
_entity_poly.pdbx_strand_id
1 'polypeptide(L)' 'MTRHIIDRAALKAEGARVKHFLDLARKEGIHPAILELNQRPAERNARKVQEFLRIDREERAGA' A
#
# COMPACT_ATOMS: atom_id res chain seq x y z
N MET A 1 -3.40 -32.75 2.47
CA MET A 1 -4.21 -31.68 3.08
C MET A 1 -3.30 -30.50 3.37
N THR A 2 -3.33 -29.47 2.53
CA THR A 2 -2.50 -28.27 2.66
C THR A 2 -3.11 -27.38 3.75
N ARG A 3 -2.34 -27.01 4.78
CA ARG A 3 -2.84 -26.12 5.85
C ARG A 3 -2.81 -24.68 5.33
N HIS A 4 -3.97 -24.02 5.26
CA HIS A 4 -4.06 -22.62 4.86
C HIS A 4 -3.74 -21.69 6.04
N ILE A 5 -3.30 -20.47 5.74
CA ILE A 5 -2.91 -19.47 6.76
C ILE A 5 -4.12 -19.13 7.66
N ILE A 6 -5.33 -19.16 7.10
CA ILE A 6 -6.59 -18.92 7.80
C ILE A 6 -6.99 -20.04 8.78
N ASP A 7 -6.41 -21.23 8.64
CA ASP A 7 -6.69 -22.37 9.53
C ASP A 7 -5.94 -22.25 10.87
N ARG A 8 -5.03 -21.27 10.98
CA ARG A 8 -4.28 -21.01 12.22
C ARG A 8 -5.10 -20.11 13.13
N ALA A 9 -5.25 -20.52 14.38
CA ALA A 9 -5.84 -19.68 15.41
C ALA A 9 -5.11 -18.33 15.48
N ALA A 10 -5.87 -17.23 15.58
CA ALA A 10 -5.31 -15.89 15.70
C ALA A 10 -4.37 -15.84 16.91
N LEU A 11 -3.14 -15.37 16.68
CA LEU A 11 -2.12 -15.27 17.73
C LEU A 11 -2.60 -14.26 18.79
N LYS A 12 -2.91 -14.75 20.00
CA LYS A 12 -3.42 -13.97 21.16
C LYS A 12 -2.54 -12.78 21.58
N ALA A 13 -1.31 -12.68 21.08
CA ALA A 13 -0.34 -11.64 21.42
C ALA A 13 -0.42 -10.38 20.53
N GLU A 14 -1.57 -10.06 19.95
CA GLU A 14 -1.75 -8.83 19.16
C GLU A 14 -1.45 -7.57 19.97
N GLY A 15 -1.91 -7.48 21.23
CA GLY A 15 -1.70 -6.30 22.06
C GLY A 15 -0.23 -5.97 22.35
N ALA A 16 0.61 -6.99 22.59
CA ALA A 16 2.04 -6.79 22.83
C ALA A 16 2.79 -6.37 21.56
N ARG A 17 2.44 -6.96 20.41
CA ARG A 17 3.00 -6.59 19.11
C ARG A 17 2.63 -5.16 18.72
N VAL A 18 1.36 -4.80 18.86
CA VAL A 18 0.89 -3.43 18.57
C VAL A 18 1.60 -2.40 19.43
N LYS A 19 1.75 -2.64 20.73
CA LYS A 19 2.52 -1.76 21.62
C LYS A 19 3.96 -1.59 21.16
N HIS A 20 4.62 -2.69 20.79
CA HIS A 20 6.00 -2.64 20.29
C HIS A 20 6.11 -1.81 18.99
N PHE A 21 5.20 -1.99 18.04
CA PHE A 21 5.17 -1.19 16.82
C PHE A 21 4.93 0.30 17.08
N LEU A 22 4.04 0.63 18.04
CA LEU A 22 3.81 2.02 18.44
C LEU A 22 5.03 2.63 19.13
N ASP A 23 5.75 1.86 19.95
CA ASP A 23 6.96 2.32 20.62
C ASP A 23 8.11 2.54 19.62
N LEU A 24 8.25 1.68 18.60
CA LEU A 24 9.18 1.90 17.48
C LEU A 24 8.83 3.18 16.71
N ALA A 25 7.56 3.35 16.33
CA ALA A 25 7.11 4.55 15.63
C ALA A 25 7.34 5.84 16.44
N ARG A 26 7.17 5.80 17.77
CA ARG A 26 7.47 6.96 18.64
C ARG A 26 8.96 7.26 18.75
N LYS A 27 9.83 6.24 18.78
CA LYS A 27 11.27 6.40 18.93
C LYS A 27 11.95 6.84 17.64
N GLU A 28 11.58 6.23 16.52
CA GLU A 28 12.17 6.49 15.21
C GLU A 28 11.56 7.72 14.54
N GLY A 29 10.38 8.14 15.00
CA GLY A 29 9.63 9.24 14.40
C GLY A 29 9.11 8.87 13.02
N ILE A 30 8.64 9.89 12.28
CA ILE A 30 8.13 9.68 10.93
C ILE A 30 9.31 9.62 9.97
N HIS A 31 9.46 8.50 9.26
CA HIS A 31 10.51 8.34 8.25
C HIS A 31 10.38 9.41 7.14
N PRO A 32 11.48 10.03 6.66
CA PRO A 32 11.44 11.10 5.66
C PRO A 32 10.64 10.75 4.40
N ALA A 33 10.75 9.52 3.91
CA ALA A 33 9.97 9.04 2.76
C ALA A 33 8.45 9.09 2.97
N ILE A 34 7.97 8.94 4.21
CA ILE A 34 6.54 9.05 4.54
C ILE A 34 6.13 10.53 4.54
N LEU A 35 6.98 11.43 5.01
CA LEU A 35 6.73 12.88 4.93
C LEU A 35 6.63 13.33 3.47
N GLU A 36 7.57 12.91 2.63
CA GLU A 36 7.53 13.17 1.19
C GLU A 36 6.29 12.58 0.52
N LEU A 37 5.85 11.39 0.94
CA LEU A 37 4.65 10.75 0.42
C LEU A 37 3.38 11.56 0.78
N ASN A 38 3.29 12.03 2.03
CA ASN A 38 2.16 12.82 2.51
C ASN A 38 2.08 14.21 1.86
N GLN A 39 3.23 14.75 1.42
CA GLN A 39 3.28 16.03 0.69
C GLN A 39 2.92 15.89 -0.78
N ARG A 40 2.75 14.66 -1.30
CA ARG A 40 2.40 14.49 -2.71
C ARG A 40 1.00 15.04 -2.99
N PRO A 41 0.81 15.76 -4.11
CA PRO A 41 -0.51 16.16 -4.55
C PRO A 41 -1.42 14.93 -4.68
N ALA A 42 -2.60 14.98 -4.06
CA ALA A 42 -3.61 13.93 -4.19
C ALA A 42 -4.09 13.80 -5.65
N GLU A 43 -4.15 14.92 -6.37
CA GLU A 43 -4.35 14.96 -7.82
C GLU A 43 -3.03 14.63 -8.55
N ARG A 44 -2.74 13.33 -8.66
CA ARG A 44 -1.82 12.87 -9.71
C ARG A 44 -2.53 13.01 -11.04
N ASN A 45 -2.18 14.07 -11.78
CA ASN A 45 -2.62 14.40 -13.13
C ASN A 45 -3.11 13.17 -13.91
N ALA A 46 -4.43 13.09 -14.12
CA ALA A 46 -5.10 12.00 -14.83
C ALA A 46 -4.59 11.82 -16.27
N ARG A 47 -3.83 12.78 -16.82
CA ARG A 47 -3.24 12.73 -18.16
C ARG A 47 -2.50 11.44 -18.47
N LYS A 48 -1.62 10.96 -17.58
CA LYS A 48 -0.87 9.70 -17.84
C LYS A 48 -1.80 8.48 -17.90
N VAL A 49 -2.82 8.46 -17.05
CA VAL A 49 -3.83 7.39 -17.04
C VAL A 49 -4.72 7.48 -18.27
N GLN A 50 -5.11 8.70 -18.68
CA GLN A 50 -5.89 8.96 -19.88
C GLN A 50 -5.13 8.58 -21.16
N GLU A 51 -3.84 8.91 -21.26
CA GLU A 51 -2.99 8.48 -22.38
C GLU A 51 -2.84 6.97 -22.43
N PHE A 52 -2.58 6.32 -21.28
CA PHE A 52 -2.51 4.86 -21.21
C PHE A 52 -3.82 4.22 -21.70
N LEU A 53 -4.97 4.71 -21.24
CA LEU A 53 -6.28 4.21 -21.66
C LEU A 53 -6.59 4.50 -23.13
N ARG A 54 -6.05 5.58 -23.70
CA ARG A 54 -6.16 5.86 -25.13
C ARG A 54 -5.39 4.81 -25.94
N ILE A 55 -4.15 4.54 -25.57
CA ILE A 55 -3.28 3.56 -26.25
C ILE A 55 -3.89 2.14 -26.16
N ASP A 56 -4.29 1.70 -24.96
CA ASP A 56 -4.90 0.37 -24.76
C ASP A 56 -6.19 0.17 -25.59
N ARG A 57 -6.98 1.23 -25.82
CA ARG A 57 -8.14 1.16 -26.72
C ARG A 57 -7.75 1.06 -28.19
N GLU A 58 -6.75 1.82 -28.62
CA GLU A 58 -6.25 1.80 -30.00
C GLU A 58 -5.63 0.42 -30.32
N GLU A 59 -4.86 -0.16 -29.41
CA GLU A 59 -4.26 -1.50 -29.55
C GLU A 59 -5.33 -2.61 -29.63
N ARG A 60 -6.41 -2.52 -28.83
CA ARG A 60 -7.52 -3.48 -28.89
C ARG A 60 -8.41 -3.35 -30.11
N ALA A 61 -8.50 -2.17 -30.71
CA ALA A 61 -9.29 -1.93 -31.91
C ALA A 61 -8.54 -2.29 -33.20
N GLY A 62 -7.21 -2.37 -33.13
CA GLY A 62 -6.33 -2.75 -34.24
C GLY A 62 -5.93 -4.23 -34.30
N ALA A 63 -6.43 -5.06 -33.37
CA ALA A 63 -6.25 -6.51 -33.32
C ALA A 63 -7.54 -7.24 -33.75
#